data_AF-A0A8J4SWT0-F1
#
_entry.id   AF-A0A8J4SWT0-F1
#
_cell.length_a   1.000
_cell.length_b   1.000
_cell.length_c   1.000
_cell.angle_alpha   90.00
_cell.angle_beta   90.00
_cell.angle_gamma   90.00
#
_symmetry.space_group_name_H-M   'P 1'
#
loop_
_entity.id
_entity.type
_entity.pdbx_description
1 polymer ?
#
loop_
_entity_poly.entity_id
_entity_poly.type
_entity_poly.pdbx_seq_one_letter_code
_entity_poly.pdbx_strand_id
1 'polypeptide(L)'
;MQTYHHLARIIWSKSALSIRSSSRLIGDHALKFQDETEPLWKNVESDQFVRDATHLAKYIVDYRTELSEKRLPVLPDFKQIEPGYLRSLLPNKAPEDGEDFDTVFGDFQDKVIPGVTHWQHPNFHAYFPTGSTYPSMLGDLLSSALAPVGVTWMACPACTELEVITLDWLVQALGLPEKFLSTCSTVDCLQRGGGTIESSASLACATLMMGLRENALAKLFGGGVKKTEDGLRGCGAATNVDRLVAYTSDQAHSSVTRAFRISMMRYREIPTKPVGRKRVFNVEELRSAMARDISAGLIPLVGENCQTESLYHQLLRDGRIFMSPGSVTNASDTEKSMYFLRFVASPLTTIEDVEFAYKVLTETVERSEYTSLNTAKIEERNVL
;
A
#
# COMPACT_ATOMS: atom_id res chain seq x y z
N MET A 1 4.35 -8.50 6.03
CA MET A 1 4.89 -7.80 7.21
C MET A 1 4.26 -8.27 8.52
N GLN A 2 2.93 -8.40 8.63
CA GLN A 2 2.26 -8.91 9.84
C GLN A 2 2.72 -10.31 10.31
N THR A 3 3.03 -11.24 9.39
CA THR A 3 3.50 -12.59 9.75
C THR A 3 4.85 -12.59 10.48
N TYR A 4 5.75 -11.66 10.16
CA TYR A 4 7.04 -11.52 10.86
C TYR A 4 6.88 -10.87 12.23
N HIS A 5 5.95 -9.91 12.39
CA HIS A 5 5.61 -9.34 13.70
C HIS A 5 5.04 -10.38 14.67
N HIS A 6 4.25 -11.35 14.18
CA HIS A 6 3.73 -12.43 15.01
C HIS A 6 4.80 -13.47 15.37
N LEU A 7 5.71 -13.80 14.45
CA LEU A 7 6.83 -14.71 14.75
C LEU A 7 7.83 -14.11 15.75
N ALA A 8 8.20 -12.83 15.60
CA ALA A 8 9.05 -12.15 16.57
C ALA A 8 8.41 -12.07 17.97
N ARG A 9 7.08 -11.87 18.05
CA ARG A 9 6.34 -11.93 19.32
C ARG A 9 6.33 -13.31 19.98
N ILE A 10 6.30 -14.39 19.19
CA ILE A 10 6.34 -15.76 19.70
C ILE A 10 7.77 -16.14 20.14
N ILE A 11 8.78 -15.65 19.42
CA ILE A 11 10.19 -16.00 19.64
C ILE A 11 10.81 -15.16 20.78
N TRP A 12 10.38 -13.92 21.02
CA TRP A 12 11.04 -12.98 21.95
C TRP A 12 10.29 -12.69 23.26
N SER A 13 9.17 -13.36 23.54
CA SER A 13 8.47 -13.10 24.79
C SER A 13 9.01 -13.95 25.94
N LYS A 14 9.66 -13.32 26.92
CA LYS A 14 9.71 -13.83 28.30
C LYS A 14 8.30 -13.94 28.95
N SER A 15 7.26 -13.38 28.31
CA SER A 15 5.95 -13.15 28.94
C SER A 15 4.73 -13.79 28.26
N ALA A 16 4.79 -14.30 27.02
CA ALA A 16 3.58 -14.81 26.35
C ALA A 16 3.31 -16.29 26.59
N LEU A 17 4.29 -17.07 27.06
CA LEU A 17 4.13 -18.50 27.35
C LEU A 17 3.85 -18.82 28.83
N SER A 18 3.81 -17.82 29.71
CA SER A 18 3.13 -17.94 31.01
C SER A 18 1.60 -17.88 30.86
N ILE A 19 1.03 -18.44 29.80
CA ILE A 19 -0.35 -18.92 29.85
C ILE A 19 -0.28 -20.24 30.61
N ARG A 20 -0.20 -20.14 31.95
CA ARG A 20 -0.51 -21.28 32.82
C ARG A 20 -1.84 -21.84 32.33
N SER A 21 -1.81 -23.13 31.99
CA SER A 21 -2.95 -23.93 31.57
C SER A 21 -4.22 -23.57 32.32
N SER A 22 -5.04 -22.70 31.74
CA SER A 22 -6.42 -22.45 32.18
C SER A 22 -7.34 -23.38 31.40
N SER A 23 -7.02 -24.68 31.39
CA SER A 23 -7.88 -25.76 30.90
C SER A 23 -9.01 -26.09 31.88
N ARG A 24 -9.48 -25.11 32.66
CA ARG A 24 -10.66 -25.20 33.55
C ARG A 24 -11.54 -23.96 33.44
N LEU A 25 -12.08 -23.67 32.26
CA LEU A 25 -13.16 -22.69 32.12
C LEU A 25 -14.21 -23.19 31.11
N ILE A 26 -14.83 -24.32 31.43
CA ILE A 26 -16.25 -24.55 31.13
C ILE A 26 -16.85 -25.07 32.44
N GLY A 27 -17.39 -24.15 33.23
CA GLY A 27 -17.96 -24.46 34.53
C GLY A 27 -18.37 -23.19 35.25
N ASP A 28 -19.65 -22.86 35.13
CA ASP A 28 -20.48 -21.90 35.86
C ASP A 28 -19.84 -21.22 37.08
N HIS A 29 -18.98 -20.22 36.91
CA HIS A 29 -18.72 -19.22 37.94
C HIS A 29 -18.40 -17.86 37.32
N ALA A 30 -19.19 -16.87 37.74
CA ALA A 30 -19.07 -15.46 37.42
C ALA A 30 -17.62 -14.96 37.50
N LEU A 31 -17.29 -14.05 36.58
CA LEU A 31 -16.07 -13.24 36.53
C LEU A 31 -15.75 -12.67 37.92
N LYS A 32 -14.94 -13.40 38.70
CA LYS A 32 -14.18 -12.82 39.80
C LYS A 32 -13.03 -12.07 39.14
N PHE A 33 -13.15 -10.75 39.09
CA PHE A 33 -11.98 -9.90 38.90
C PHE A 33 -10.99 -10.25 40.02
N GLN A 34 -9.87 -10.88 39.66
CA GLN A 34 -8.75 -11.02 40.57
C GLN A 34 -8.20 -9.61 40.81
N ASP A 35 -8.43 -9.10 42.03
CA ASP A 35 -7.53 -8.12 42.63
C ASP A 35 -6.10 -8.72 42.62
N GLU A 36 -5.11 -7.89 42.23
CA GLU A 36 -3.67 -8.18 42.23
C GLU A 36 -3.05 -8.95 41.04
N THR A 37 -3.39 -8.62 39.80
CA THR A 37 -2.50 -8.98 38.67
C THR A 37 -1.51 -7.85 38.42
N GLU A 38 -0.24 -8.06 38.78
CA GLU A 38 0.84 -7.20 38.31
C GLU A 38 0.74 -6.98 36.80
N PRO A 39 1.01 -5.77 36.29
CA PRO A 39 0.93 -5.53 34.87
C PRO A 39 1.87 -6.47 34.10
N LEU A 40 1.41 -6.99 32.97
CA LEU A 40 2.16 -7.94 32.11
C LEU A 40 3.57 -7.46 31.73
N TRP A 41 3.82 -6.15 31.76
CA TRP A 41 5.10 -5.51 31.46
C TRP A 41 6.08 -5.43 32.64
N LYS A 42 5.67 -5.74 33.86
CA LYS A 42 6.55 -5.67 35.05
C LYS A 42 7.71 -6.69 34.99
N ASN A 43 7.61 -7.70 34.12
CA ASN A 43 8.62 -8.72 33.87
C ASN A 43 9.66 -8.35 32.79
N VAL A 44 9.60 -7.14 32.22
CA VAL A 44 10.64 -6.60 31.32
C VAL A 44 11.31 -5.45 32.04
N GLU A 45 12.48 -5.69 32.63
CA GLU A 45 13.26 -4.60 33.21
C GLU A 45 13.62 -3.59 32.12
N SER A 46 13.33 -2.31 32.36
CA SER A 46 13.61 -1.22 31.41
C SER A 46 15.07 -1.24 30.93
N ASP A 47 16.00 -1.64 31.79
CA ASP A 47 17.42 -1.74 31.46
C ASP A 47 17.73 -2.87 30.47
N GLN A 48 17.03 -4.01 30.57
CA GLN A 48 17.16 -5.10 29.59
C GLN A 48 16.68 -4.64 28.22
N PHE A 49 15.52 -3.98 28.14
CA PHE A 49 15.03 -3.43 26.88
C PHE A 49 16.02 -2.45 26.25
N VAL A 50 16.59 -1.53 27.04
CA VAL A 50 17.57 -0.56 26.53
C VAL A 50 18.83 -1.27 25.99
N ARG A 51 19.33 -2.28 26.71
CA ARG A 51 20.48 -3.09 26.23
C ARG A 51 20.16 -3.78 24.90
N ASP A 52 19.06 -4.51 24.83
CA ASP A 52 18.71 -5.35 23.68
C ASP A 52 18.33 -4.49 22.47
N ALA A 53 17.58 -3.41 22.66
CA ALA A 53 17.24 -2.46 21.60
C ALA A 53 18.51 -1.77 21.05
N THR A 54 19.48 -1.46 21.91
CA THR A 54 20.77 -0.90 21.48
C THR A 54 21.58 -1.92 20.68
N HIS A 55 21.59 -3.20 21.11
CA HIS A 55 22.24 -4.29 20.37
C HIS A 55 21.60 -4.45 18.99
N LEU A 56 20.27 -4.55 18.92
CA LEU A 56 19.55 -4.70 17.66
C LEU A 56 19.75 -3.51 16.71
N ALA A 57 19.75 -2.28 17.24
CA ALA A 57 20.00 -1.08 16.43
C ALA A 57 21.39 -1.09 15.78
N LYS A 58 22.43 -1.49 16.53
CA LYS A 58 23.79 -1.65 15.99
C LYS A 58 23.84 -2.72 14.91
N TYR A 59 23.28 -3.89 15.18
CA TYR A 59 23.20 -4.96 14.20
C TYR A 59 22.51 -4.54 12.89
N ILE A 60 21.41 -3.78 12.98
CA ILE A 60 20.70 -3.29 11.78
C ILE A 60 21.62 -2.40 10.93
N VAL A 61 22.40 -1.51 11.56
CA VAL A 61 23.36 -0.65 10.85
C VAL A 61 24.46 -1.48 10.19
N ASP A 62 25.02 -2.44 10.92
CA ASP A 62 26.07 -3.33 10.40
C ASP A 62 25.56 -4.17 9.23
N TYR A 63 24.39 -4.79 9.38
CA TYR A 63 23.71 -5.56 8.33
C TYR A 63 23.44 -4.72 7.07
N ARG A 64 22.94 -3.49 7.22
CA ARG A 64 22.73 -2.56 6.09
C ARG A 64 24.05 -2.18 5.41
N THR A 65 25.11 -2.02 6.20
CA THR A 65 26.45 -1.72 5.70
C THR A 65 27.00 -2.90 4.90
N GLU A 66 26.91 -4.12 5.42
CA GLU A 66 27.30 -5.35 4.71
C GLU A 66 26.54 -5.57 3.41
N LEU A 67 25.23 -5.29 3.39
CA LEU A 67 24.43 -5.32 2.16
C LEU A 67 24.94 -4.30 1.14
N SER A 68 25.22 -3.07 1.57
CA SER A 68 25.69 -2.01 0.68
C SER A 68 27.08 -2.30 0.10
N GLU A 69 27.95 -2.92 0.90
CA GLU A 69 29.30 -3.34 0.53
C GLU A 69 29.31 -4.71 -0.18
N LYS A 70 28.14 -5.31 -0.41
CA LYS A 70 27.95 -6.59 -1.11
C LYS A 70 28.70 -7.75 -0.45
N ARG A 71 28.88 -7.70 0.88
CA ARG A 71 29.48 -8.80 1.66
C ARG A 71 28.52 -9.97 1.86
N LEU A 72 27.21 -9.71 1.85
CA LEU A 72 26.16 -10.72 1.91
C LEU A 72 25.67 -11.07 0.50
N PRO A 73 25.30 -12.33 0.24
CA PRO A 73 24.73 -12.72 -1.05
C PRO A 73 23.34 -12.10 -1.24
N VAL A 74 22.84 -12.08 -2.48
CA VAL A 74 21.45 -11.63 -2.75
C VAL A 74 20.44 -12.69 -2.35
N LEU A 75 20.75 -13.95 -2.68
CA LEU A 75 19.89 -15.12 -2.50
C LEU A 75 20.59 -16.11 -1.56
N PRO A 76 19.83 -16.92 -0.81
CA PRO A 76 20.36 -18.06 -0.07
C PRO A 76 21.12 -19.03 -0.97
N ASP A 77 22.03 -19.82 -0.38
CA ASP A 77 22.60 -20.97 -1.09
C ASP A 77 21.56 -22.08 -1.21
N PHE A 78 20.82 -22.10 -2.32
CA PHE A 78 19.78 -23.10 -2.60
C PHE A 78 20.31 -24.53 -2.79
N LYS A 79 21.64 -24.77 -2.73
CA LYS A 79 22.17 -26.13 -2.60
C LYS A 79 22.13 -26.65 -1.17
N GLN A 80 22.12 -25.75 -0.19
CA GLN A 80 22.10 -26.06 1.24
C GLN A 80 20.73 -25.77 1.87
N ILE A 81 20.02 -24.79 1.34
CA ILE A 81 18.73 -24.31 1.84
C ILE A 81 17.61 -24.88 0.95
N GLU A 82 16.94 -25.92 1.45
CA GLU A 82 15.79 -26.56 0.82
C GLU A 82 14.48 -26.33 1.61
N PRO A 83 13.30 -26.51 0.98
CA PRO A 83 12.02 -26.41 1.69
C PRO A 83 11.98 -27.29 2.94
N GLY A 84 11.84 -26.65 4.11
CA GLY A 84 11.82 -27.32 5.41
C GLY A 84 13.13 -27.30 6.19
N TYR A 85 14.23 -26.75 5.66
CA TYR A 85 15.55 -26.73 6.34
C TYR A 85 15.50 -26.20 7.78
N LEU A 86 14.71 -25.14 8.03
CA LEU A 86 14.65 -24.51 9.34
C LEU A 86 13.99 -25.42 10.39
N ARG A 87 13.09 -26.32 9.97
CA ARG A 87 12.42 -27.28 10.87
C ARG A 87 13.42 -28.26 11.50
N SER A 88 14.47 -28.65 10.79
CA SER A 88 15.52 -29.52 11.35
C SER A 88 16.49 -28.80 12.29
N LEU A 89 16.52 -27.46 12.27
CA LEU A 89 17.43 -26.65 13.09
C LEU A 89 16.77 -26.13 14.37
N LEU A 90 15.44 -26.25 14.48
CA LEU A 90 14.64 -25.76 15.60
C LEU A 90 14.03 -26.90 16.41
N PRO A 91 13.74 -26.70 17.71
CA PRO A 91 13.02 -27.67 18.51
C PRO A 91 11.63 -27.99 17.93
N ASN A 92 11.17 -29.23 18.13
CA ASN A 92 9.86 -29.69 17.66
C ASN A 92 8.67 -29.12 18.45
N LYS A 93 8.93 -28.43 19.57
CA LYS A 93 7.94 -27.80 20.44
C LYS A 93 8.47 -26.45 20.92
N ALA A 94 7.57 -25.50 21.18
CA ALA A 94 7.94 -24.25 21.83
C ALA A 94 8.47 -24.53 23.25
N PRO A 95 9.48 -23.77 23.72
CA PRO A 95 10.00 -23.91 25.08
C PRO A 95 8.94 -23.51 26.12
N GLU A 96 8.93 -24.17 27.27
CA GLU A 96 8.00 -23.83 28.38
C GLU A 96 8.47 -22.58 29.13
N ASP A 97 9.79 -22.40 29.22
CA ASP A 97 10.44 -21.24 29.84
C ASP A 97 11.07 -20.33 28.78
N GLY A 98 11.15 -19.03 29.08
CA GLY A 98 11.80 -18.06 28.20
C GLY A 98 13.32 -18.21 28.15
N GLU A 99 13.91 -17.99 26.98
CA GLU A 99 15.36 -17.96 26.78
C GLU A 99 15.91 -16.54 26.85
N ASP A 100 17.22 -16.41 27.06
CA ASP A 100 17.89 -15.11 27.05
C ASP A 100 17.95 -14.52 25.63
N PHE A 101 17.91 -13.18 25.52
CA PHE A 101 17.95 -12.48 24.23
C PHE A 101 19.16 -12.88 23.40
N ASP A 102 20.36 -12.98 23.99
CA ASP A 102 21.58 -13.29 23.24
C ASP A 102 21.54 -14.71 22.66
N THR A 103 20.89 -15.65 23.34
CA THR A 103 20.70 -17.03 22.84
C THR A 103 19.78 -17.02 21.62
N VAL A 104 18.65 -16.34 21.73
CA VAL A 104 17.67 -16.26 20.64
C VAL A 104 18.20 -15.46 19.45
N PHE A 105 18.97 -14.41 19.71
CA PHE A 105 19.58 -13.59 18.68
C PHE A 105 20.71 -14.33 17.95
N GLY A 106 21.52 -15.12 18.66
CA GLY A 106 22.49 -16.04 18.06
C GLY A 106 21.81 -17.05 17.13
N ASP A 107 20.71 -17.67 17.57
CA ASP A 107 19.91 -18.58 16.75
C ASP A 107 19.35 -17.90 15.49
N PHE A 108 18.92 -16.64 15.60
CA PHE A 108 18.49 -15.84 14.44
C PHE A 108 19.65 -15.65 13.44
N GLN A 109 20.84 -15.28 13.92
CA GLN A 109 22.01 -15.10 13.07
C GLN A 109 22.46 -16.41 12.39
N ASP A 110 22.48 -17.52 13.13
CA ASP A 110 23.03 -18.78 12.64
C ASP A 110 22.02 -19.59 11.80
N LYS A 111 20.74 -19.57 12.16
CA LYS A 111 19.73 -20.45 11.56
C LYS A 111 18.79 -19.72 10.59
N VAL A 112 18.52 -18.43 10.81
CA VAL A 112 17.56 -17.65 10.01
C VAL A 112 18.25 -16.87 8.91
N ILE A 113 19.27 -16.07 9.22
CA ILE A 113 19.95 -15.21 8.23
C ILE A 113 20.44 -15.96 6.98
N PRO A 114 21.03 -17.17 7.06
CA PRO A 114 21.48 -17.89 5.86
C PRO A 114 20.35 -18.23 4.87
N GLY A 115 19.10 -18.31 5.33
CA GLY A 115 17.92 -18.54 4.50
C GLY A 115 17.22 -17.27 4.03
N VAL A 116 17.71 -16.08 4.37
CA VAL A 116 17.10 -14.80 3.99
C VAL A 116 17.45 -14.46 2.55
N THR A 117 16.44 -14.18 1.73
CA THR A 117 16.63 -13.41 0.49
C THR A 117 16.79 -11.95 0.86
N HIS A 118 17.90 -11.34 0.49
CA HIS A 118 18.23 -9.98 0.91
C HIS A 118 17.62 -8.94 -0.03
N TRP A 119 16.33 -8.67 0.15
CA TRP A 119 15.52 -7.75 -0.70
C TRP A 119 16.06 -6.31 -0.81
N GLN A 120 16.90 -5.89 0.13
CA GLN A 120 17.49 -4.54 0.16
C GLN A 120 18.94 -4.52 -0.36
N HIS A 121 19.45 -5.66 -0.83
CA HIS A 121 20.75 -5.73 -1.46
C HIS A 121 20.76 -4.91 -2.76
N PRO A 122 21.82 -4.14 -3.08
CA PRO A 122 21.86 -3.27 -4.26
C PRO A 122 21.71 -4.00 -5.60
N ASN A 123 22.09 -5.28 -5.65
CA ASN A 123 21.91 -6.15 -6.82
C ASN A 123 20.56 -6.93 -6.83
N PHE A 124 19.62 -6.64 -5.92
CA PHE A 124 18.29 -7.25 -5.94
C PHE A 124 17.40 -6.51 -6.95
N HIS A 125 17.09 -7.16 -8.07
CA HIS A 125 16.31 -6.56 -9.17
C HIS A 125 15.04 -7.37 -9.53
N ALA A 126 14.66 -8.33 -8.68
CA ALA A 126 13.41 -9.08 -8.84
C ALA A 126 12.22 -8.33 -8.23
N TYR A 127 11.01 -8.61 -8.71
CA TYR A 127 9.76 -8.07 -8.17
C TYR A 127 9.74 -6.52 -8.09
N PHE A 128 9.36 -5.98 -6.93
CA PHE A 128 9.37 -4.54 -6.62
C PHE A 128 10.11 -4.30 -5.29
N PRO A 129 10.86 -3.20 -5.16
CA PRO A 129 11.64 -2.90 -3.96
C PRO A 129 10.73 -2.59 -2.76
N THR A 130 11.21 -2.92 -1.55
CA THR A 130 10.42 -2.85 -0.30
C THR A 130 10.46 -1.51 0.43
N GLY A 131 11.11 -0.49 -0.13
CA GLY A 131 11.00 0.92 0.31
C GLY A 131 11.38 1.24 1.77
N SER A 132 12.07 0.33 2.48
CA SER A 132 12.29 0.47 3.94
C SER A 132 13.53 1.30 4.29
N THR A 133 13.32 2.27 5.19
CA THR A 133 14.28 3.29 5.63
C THR A 133 14.41 3.31 7.16
N TYR A 134 15.48 3.92 7.71
CA TYR A 134 15.62 4.03 9.17
C TYR A 134 14.45 4.79 9.85
N PRO A 135 13.93 5.91 9.30
CA PRO A 135 12.73 6.54 9.86
C PRO A 135 11.51 5.61 9.89
N SER A 136 11.29 4.79 8.85
CA SER A 136 10.18 3.84 8.85
C SER A 136 10.31 2.78 9.95
N MET A 137 11.52 2.29 10.21
CA MET A 137 11.79 1.31 11.28
C MET A 137 11.54 1.91 12.67
N LEU A 138 11.95 3.16 12.88
CA LEU A 138 11.69 3.87 14.14
C LEU A 138 10.20 4.14 14.32
N GLY A 139 9.48 4.45 13.24
CA GLY A 139 8.02 4.56 13.24
C GLY A 139 7.33 3.26 13.65
N ASP A 140 7.78 2.12 13.10
CA ASP A 140 7.27 0.79 13.47
C ASP A 140 7.56 0.45 14.95
N LEU A 141 8.75 0.81 15.46
CA LEU A 141 9.11 0.63 16.86
C LEU A 141 8.23 1.48 17.79
N LEU A 142 8.01 2.75 17.43
CA LEU A 142 7.14 3.65 18.20
C LEU A 142 5.68 3.19 18.19
N SER A 143 5.18 2.78 17.03
CA SER A 143 3.84 2.19 16.88
C SER A 143 3.68 0.93 17.74
N SER A 144 4.72 0.09 17.80
CA SER A 144 4.75 -1.11 18.65
C SER A 144 4.77 -0.79 20.14
N ALA A 145 5.43 0.29 20.56
CA ALA A 145 5.48 0.74 21.95
C ALA A 145 4.13 1.28 22.43
N LEU A 146 3.42 2.03 21.58
CA LEU A 146 2.08 2.56 21.89
C LEU A 146 1.00 1.48 21.77
N ALA A 147 1.17 0.54 20.84
CA ALA A 147 0.26 -0.57 20.53
C ALA A 147 -1.24 -0.15 20.50
N PRO A 148 -1.62 0.94 19.81
CA PRO A 148 -2.98 1.44 19.88
C PRO A 148 -3.97 0.55 19.12
N VAL A 149 -5.22 0.51 19.58
CA VAL A 149 -6.33 -0.16 18.90
C VAL A 149 -7.28 0.90 18.34
N GLY A 150 -6.98 1.41 17.14
CA GLY A 150 -7.71 2.49 16.47
C GLY A 150 -8.96 2.04 15.69
N VAL A 151 -9.80 1.17 16.26
CA VAL A 151 -11.01 0.66 15.57
C VAL A 151 -12.11 1.73 15.40
N THR A 152 -12.10 2.75 16.25
CA THR A 152 -12.95 3.93 16.15
C THR A 152 -12.14 5.16 16.58
N TRP A 153 -12.61 6.34 16.19
CA TRP A 153 -12.01 7.60 16.64
C TRP A 153 -11.92 7.68 18.17
N MET A 154 -12.99 7.28 18.88
CA MET A 154 -13.02 7.28 20.36
C MET A 154 -11.99 6.34 20.98
N ALA A 155 -11.59 5.27 20.29
CA ALA A 155 -10.61 4.31 20.80
C ALA A 155 -9.17 4.82 20.71
N CYS A 156 -8.84 5.61 19.67
CA CYS A 156 -7.58 6.34 19.57
C CYS A 156 -7.74 7.56 18.64
N PRO A 157 -8.05 8.75 19.19
CA PRO A 157 -8.22 9.96 18.41
C PRO A 157 -6.96 10.30 17.60
N ALA A 158 -5.80 10.30 18.26
CA ALA A 158 -4.52 10.64 17.64
C ALA A 158 -4.19 9.73 16.44
N CYS A 159 -4.51 8.43 16.52
CA CYS A 159 -4.28 7.50 15.41
C CYS A 159 -5.14 7.86 14.19
N THR A 160 -6.42 8.13 14.42
CA THR A 160 -7.38 8.44 13.35
C THR A 160 -7.04 9.78 12.70
N GLU A 161 -6.81 10.82 13.51
CA GLU A 161 -6.48 12.16 13.01
C GLU A 161 -5.16 12.17 12.22
N LEU A 162 -4.13 11.48 12.74
CA LEU A 162 -2.82 11.44 12.08
C LEU A 162 -2.87 10.65 10.76
N GLU A 163 -3.66 9.58 10.67
CA GLU A 163 -3.89 8.86 9.41
C GLU A 163 -4.53 9.76 8.36
N VAL A 164 -5.59 10.49 8.74
CA VAL A 164 -6.30 11.43 7.85
C VAL A 164 -5.36 12.52 7.34
N ILE A 165 -4.60 13.17 8.24
CA ILE A 165 -3.64 14.23 7.86
C ILE A 165 -2.57 13.67 6.91
N THR A 166 -2.03 12.50 7.20
CA THR A 166 -0.96 11.88 6.40
C THR A 166 -1.44 11.54 4.99
N LEU A 167 -2.68 11.04 4.86
CA LEU A 167 -3.26 10.72 3.56
C LEU A 167 -3.61 11.98 2.76
N ASP A 168 -4.04 13.06 3.40
CA ASP A 168 -4.25 14.34 2.73
C ASP A 168 -2.90 14.91 2.22
N TRP A 169 -1.81 14.79 2.98
CA TRP A 169 -0.46 15.11 2.50
C TRP A 169 -0.07 14.25 1.29
N LEU A 170 -0.42 12.96 1.29
CA LEU A 170 -0.14 12.07 0.15
C LEU A 170 -0.93 12.47 -1.10
N VAL A 171 -2.20 12.84 -0.96
CA VAL A 171 -3.04 13.36 -2.07
C VAL A 171 -2.37 14.59 -2.69
N GLN A 172 -1.90 15.53 -1.86
CA GLN A 172 -1.20 16.73 -2.31
C GLN A 172 0.14 16.39 -2.98
N ALA A 173 0.96 15.53 -2.39
CA ALA A 173 2.25 15.12 -2.93
C ALA A 173 2.12 14.43 -4.30
N LEU A 174 1.08 13.64 -4.50
CA LEU A 174 0.76 12.99 -5.78
C LEU A 174 0.12 13.97 -6.79
N GLY A 175 -0.32 15.15 -6.36
CA GLY A 175 -1.06 16.11 -7.19
C GLY A 175 -2.42 15.58 -7.61
N LEU A 176 -3.08 14.79 -6.75
CA LEU A 176 -4.42 14.29 -7.00
C LEU A 176 -5.47 15.41 -6.82
N PRO A 177 -6.61 15.33 -7.53
CA PRO A 177 -7.69 16.30 -7.36
C PRO A 177 -8.19 16.43 -5.91
N GLU A 178 -8.55 17.64 -5.49
CA GLU A 178 -9.03 17.95 -4.12
C GLU A 178 -10.20 17.07 -3.66
N LYS A 179 -11.03 16.54 -4.57
CA LYS A 179 -12.11 15.59 -4.24
C LYS A 179 -11.63 14.29 -3.56
N PHE A 180 -10.33 14.01 -3.54
CA PHE A 180 -9.75 12.88 -2.81
C PHE A 180 -9.34 13.24 -1.37
N LEU A 181 -9.24 14.52 -1.03
CA LEU A 181 -8.94 14.97 0.34
C LEU A 181 -10.10 14.64 1.27
N SER A 182 -9.75 14.23 2.48
CA SER A 182 -10.70 14.00 3.58
C SER A 182 -11.23 15.35 4.13
N THR A 183 -10.39 16.39 4.06
CA THR A 183 -10.68 17.75 4.53
C THR A 183 -11.52 18.59 3.56
N CYS A 184 -11.82 18.09 2.35
CA CYS A 184 -12.70 18.76 1.39
C CYS A 184 -14.19 18.55 1.72
N SER A 185 -14.65 19.18 2.81
CA SER A 185 -16.04 19.63 3.04
C SER A 185 -16.12 20.27 4.43
N THR A 186 -15.75 21.55 4.52
CA THR A 186 -16.05 22.39 5.72
C THR A 186 -17.20 23.36 5.47
N VAL A 187 -17.76 23.38 4.26
CA VAL A 187 -18.94 24.16 3.90
C VAL A 187 -19.82 23.24 3.04
N ASP A 188 -20.99 22.87 3.57
CA ASP A 188 -21.97 21.93 3.02
C ASP A 188 -21.60 20.43 2.99
N CYS A 189 -22.04 19.75 4.06
CA CYS A 189 -22.69 18.44 4.10
C CYS A 189 -22.25 17.37 3.09
N LEU A 190 -21.61 16.32 3.63
CA LEU A 190 -21.01 15.13 3.02
C LEU A 190 -19.56 15.34 2.60
N GLN A 191 -18.62 14.84 3.43
CA GLN A 191 -17.28 14.48 2.96
C GLN A 191 -17.42 13.63 1.69
N ARG A 192 -16.95 14.13 0.55
CA ARG A 192 -17.08 13.44 -0.75
C ARG A 192 -15.85 12.59 -1.11
N GLY A 193 -14.76 12.73 -0.36
CA GLY A 193 -13.49 12.05 -0.55
C GLY A 193 -12.96 11.41 0.73
N GLY A 194 -11.71 10.97 0.68
CA GLY A 194 -11.01 10.37 1.80
C GLY A 194 -10.13 9.19 1.38
N GLY A 195 -9.26 8.80 2.30
CA GLY A 195 -8.41 7.62 2.15
C GLY A 195 -8.35 6.80 3.43
N THR A 196 -7.78 5.61 3.33
CA THR A 196 -7.42 4.78 4.49
C THR A 196 -6.13 4.01 4.20
N ILE A 197 -5.34 3.75 5.24
CA ILE A 197 -4.12 2.95 5.16
C ILE A 197 -4.49 1.48 5.28
N GLU A 198 -4.33 0.75 4.17
CA GLU A 198 -4.60 -0.68 4.09
C GLU A 198 -3.33 -1.52 4.16
N SER A 199 -3.43 -2.72 4.74
CA SER A 199 -2.28 -3.62 4.92
C SER A 199 -1.68 -4.16 3.62
N SER A 200 -2.48 -4.21 2.55
CA SER A 200 -2.05 -4.69 1.24
C SER A 200 -2.95 -4.20 0.11
N ALA A 201 -2.40 -4.13 -1.10
CA ALA A 201 -3.18 -3.85 -2.31
C ALA A 201 -4.31 -4.88 -2.55
N SER A 202 -4.15 -6.13 -2.10
CA SER A 202 -5.19 -7.16 -2.22
C SER A 202 -6.39 -6.85 -1.33
N LEU A 203 -6.15 -6.42 -0.09
CA LEU A 203 -7.22 -6.03 0.83
C LEU A 203 -7.93 -4.77 0.33
N ALA A 204 -7.17 -3.75 -0.08
CA ALA A 204 -7.72 -2.53 -0.66
C ALA A 204 -8.61 -2.82 -1.90
N CYS A 205 -8.16 -3.67 -2.82
CA CYS A 205 -8.97 -4.10 -3.97
C CYS A 205 -10.25 -4.83 -3.53
N ALA A 206 -10.19 -5.70 -2.52
CA ALA A 206 -11.35 -6.42 -2.02
C ALA A 206 -12.35 -5.48 -1.33
N THR A 207 -11.88 -4.58 -0.45
CA THR A 207 -12.70 -3.56 0.22
C THR A 207 -13.41 -2.69 -0.81
N LEU A 208 -12.67 -2.17 -1.80
CA LEU A 208 -13.23 -1.35 -2.89
C LEU A 208 -14.29 -2.13 -3.68
N MET A 209 -13.99 -3.36 -4.07
CA MET A 209 -14.90 -4.17 -4.88
C MET A 209 -16.19 -4.51 -4.13
N MET A 210 -16.12 -4.79 -2.83
CA MET A 210 -17.30 -5.02 -1.99
C MET A 210 -18.18 -3.76 -1.92
N GLY A 211 -17.58 -2.58 -1.72
CA GLY A 211 -18.31 -1.31 -1.72
C GLY A 211 -18.96 -0.98 -3.07
N LEU A 212 -18.23 -1.17 -4.18
CA LEU A 212 -18.77 -0.97 -5.53
C LEU A 212 -19.93 -1.91 -5.83
N ARG A 213 -19.81 -3.19 -5.45
CA ARG A 213 -20.88 -4.18 -5.60
C ARG A 213 -22.13 -3.76 -4.83
N GLU A 214 -21.99 -3.43 -3.55
CA GLU A 214 -23.14 -3.05 -2.71
C GLU A 214 -23.81 -1.76 -3.22
N ASN A 215 -23.02 -0.76 -3.60
CA ASN A 215 -23.54 0.48 -4.18
C ASN A 215 -24.30 0.23 -5.49
N ALA A 216 -23.80 -0.65 -6.37
CA ALA A 216 -24.51 -1.00 -7.60
C ALA A 216 -25.80 -1.75 -7.34
N LEU A 217 -25.81 -2.71 -6.42
CA LEU A 217 -27.04 -3.40 -6.00
C LEU A 217 -28.04 -2.42 -5.41
N ALA A 218 -27.58 -1.48 -4.59
CA ALA A 218 -28.44 -0.48 -3.97
C ALA A 218 -29.09 0.43 -5.02
N LYS A 219 -28.32 0.93 -6.00
CA LYS A 219 -28.82 1.78 -7.10
C LYS A 219 -29.80 1.03 -8.02
N LEU A 220 -29.49 -0.21 -8.39
CA LEU A 220 -30.25 -0.97 -9.39
C LEU A 220 -31.51 -1.62 -8.80
N PHE A 221 -31.47 -2.01 -7.52
CA PHE A 221 -32.51 -2.83 -6.90
C PHE A 221 -33.08 -2.23 -5.60
N GLY A 222 -32.73 -0.99 -5.24
CA GLY A 222 -33.40 -0.23 -4.18
C GLY A 222 -32.88 -0.45 -2.76
N GLY A 223 -31.58 -0.75 -2.59
CA GLY A 223 -30.87 -0.58 -1.31
C GLY A 223 -31.32 -1.45 -0.14
N GLY A 224 -32.10 -2.50 -0.38
CA GLY A 224 -32.53 -3.40 0.68
C GLY A 224 -32.88 -4.76 0.12
N VAL A 225 -32.30 -5.80 0.71
CA VAL A 225 -32.96 -7.10 0.74
C VAL A 225 -34.32 -6.85 1.38
N LYS A 226 -35.39 -6.70 0.58
CA LYS A 226 -36.73 -6.91 1.11
C LYS A 226 -36.66 -8.29 1.73
N LYS A 227 -36.84 -8.39 3.05
CA LYS A 227 -37.08 -9.65 3.74
C LYS A 227 -38.41 -10.20 3.20
N THR A 228 -38.42 -10.69 1.97
CA THR A 228 -39.45 -11.60 1.52
C THR A 228 -39.15 -12.90 2.23
N GLU A 229 -40.15 -13.46 2.92
CA GLU A 229 -40.04 -14.69 3.71
C GLU A 229 -39.48 -15.89 2.91
N ASP A 230 -39.42 -15.78 1.58
CA ASP A 230 -38.82 -16.74 0.65
C ASP A 230 -37.44 -16.29 0.13
N GLY A 231 -36.41 -16.31 0.98
CA GLY A 231 -35.00 -16.07 0.60
C GLY A 231 -34.36 -17.13 -0.30
N LEU A 232 -35.09 -18.20 -0.63
CA LEU A 232 -34.59 -19.40 -1.34
C LEU A 232 -35.08 -19.53 -2.79
N ARG A 233 -35.92 -18.63 -3.31
CA ARG A 233 -36.50 -18.73 -4.67
C ARG A 233 -35.65 -18.12 -5.80
N GLY A 234 -34.39 -17.78 -5.55
CA GLY A 234 -33.50 -17.27 -6.60
C GLY A 234 -33.79 -15.83 -7.05
N CYS A 235 -34.42 -15.02 -6.19
CA CYS A 235 -34.68 -13.59 -6.42
C CYS A 235 -33.99 -12.69 -5.36
N GLY A 236 -33.03 -13.24 -4.59
CA GLY A 236 -32.34 -12.52 -3.52
C GLY A 236 -31.12 -11.72 -3.98
N ALA A 237 -30.44 -11.03 -3.07
CA ALA A 237 -29.24 -10.27 -3.39
C ALA A 237 -28.16 -11.12 -4.09
N ALA A 238 -28.01 -12.39 -3.72
CA ALA A 238 -27.04 -13.31 -4.33
C ALA A 238 -27.29 -13.55 -5.83
N THR A 239 -28.55 -13.66 -6.27
CA THR A 239 -28.88 -13.83 -7.70
C THR A 239 -28.69 -12.55 -8.50
N ASN A 240 -28.79 -11.38 -7.85
CA ASN A 240 -28.47 -10.10 -8.48
C ASN A 240 -26.96 -9.88 -8.59
N VAL A 241 -26.17 -10.32 -7.60
CA VAL A 241 -24.70 -10.31 -7.66
C VAL A 241 -24.19 -11.12 -8.85
N ASP A 242 -24.76 -12.29 -9.11
CA ASP A 242 -24.36 -13.15 -10.23
C ASP A 242 -24.59 -12.48 -11.60
N ARG A 243 -25.44 -11.47 -11.69
CA ARG A 243 -25.65 -10.70 -12.94
C ARG A 243 -24.62 -9.60 -13.13
N LEU A 244 -23.92 -9.17 -12.08
CA LEU A 244 -22.93 -8.10 -12.16
C LEU A 244 -21.61 -8.62 -12.75
N VAL A 245 -21.01 -7.85 -13.65
CA VAL A 245 -19.74 -8.21 -14.32
C VAL A 245 -18.71 -7.10 -14.15
N ALA A 246 -17.56 -7.42 -13.58
CA ALA A 246 -16.39 -6.55 -13.52
C ALA A 246 -15.42 -6.80 -14.68
N TYR A 247 -14.59 -5.82 -15.03
CA TYR A 247 -13.64 -5.92 -16.14
C TYR A 247 -12.26 -5.53 -15.68
N THR A 248 -11.25 -6.24 -16.15
CA THR A 248 -9.85 -5.93 -15.88
C THR A 248 -8.96 -6.29 -17.06
N SER A 249 -7.69 -5.89 -17.02
CA SER A 249 -6.69 -6.20 -18.03
C SER A 249 -6.12 -7.61 -17.83
N ASP A 250 -5.74 -8.30 -18.91
CA ASP A 250 -4.92 -9.52 -18.83
C ASP A 250 -3.52 -9.30 -18.21
N GLN A 251 -3.08 -8.04 -18.06
CA GLN A 251 -1.84 -7.65 -17.36
C GLN A 251 -2.08 -7.16 -15.92
N ALA A 252 -3.33 -7.08 -15.46
CA ALA A 252 -3.61 -6.63 -14.10
C ALA A 252 -3.02 -7.62 -13.08
N HIS A 253 -2.55 -7.11 -11.94
CA HIS A 253 -2.01 -7.95 -10.88
C HIS A 253 -3.08 -8.93 -10.36
N SER A 254 -2.67 -10.13 -9.98
CA SER A 254 -3.56 -11.22 -9.53
C SER A 254 -4.45 -10.86 -8.32
N SER A 255 -4.07 -9.81 -7.58
CA SER A 255 -4.90 -9.22 -6.50
C SER A 255 -6.25 -8.72 -6.99
N VAL A 256 -6.35 -8.21 -8.22
CA VAL A 256 -7.60 -7.68 -8.78
C VAL A 256 -8.59 -8.82 -9.04
N THR A 257 -8.16 -9.89 -9.69
CA THR A 257 -9.01 -11.06 -9.96
C THR A 257 -9.34 -11.81 -8.67
N ARG A 258 -8.44 -11.81 -7.68
CA ARG A 258 -8.73 -12.30 -6.33
C ARG A 258 -9.83 -11.48 -5.65
N ALA A 259 -9.84 -10.16 -5.77
CA ALA A 259 -10.89 -9.31 -5.22
C ALA A 259 -12.26 -9.61 -5.84
N PHE A 260 -12.33 -9.85 -7.15
CA PHE A 260 -13.58 -10.29 -7.81
C PHE A 260 -14.08 -11.62 -7.26
N ARG A 261 -13.19 -12.59 -7.04
CA ARG A 261 -13.56 -13.89 -6.47
C ARG A 261 -14.04 -13.78 -5.02
N ILE A 262 -13.34 -13.02 -4.17
CA ILE A 262 -13.75 -12.80 -2.77
C ILE A 262 -15.12 -12.11 -2.71
N SER A 263 -15.38 -11.18 -3.64
CA SER A 263 -16.67 -10.48 -3.75
C SER A 263 -17.74 -11.26 -4.52
N MET A 264 -17.48 -12.52 -4.92
CA MET A 264 -18.40 -13.39 -5.67
C MET A 264 -18.92 -12.75 -6.97
N MET A 265 -18.09 -11.92 -7.60
CA MET A 265 -18.42 -11.20 -8.83
C MET A 265 -17.96 -11.98 -10.06
N ARG A 266 -18.79 -12.00 -11.11
CA ARG A 266 -18.30 -12.37 -12.44
C ARG A 266 -17.31 -11.33 -12.92
N TYR A 267 -16.33 -11.75 -13.70
CA TYR A 267 -15.41 -10.82 -14.32
C TYR A 267 -14.94 -11.27 -15.71
N ARG A 268 -14.42 -10.31 -16.48
CA ARG A 268 -13.75 -10.52 -17.77
C ARG A 268 -12.34 -9.97 -17.71
N GLU A 269 -11.39 -10.78 -18.17
CA GLU A 269 -10.04 -10.30 -18.49
C GLU A 269 -10.03 -9.86 -19.96
N ILE A 270 -9.74 -8.59 -20.18
CA ILE A 270 -9.67 -7.96 -21.49
C ILE A 270 -8.24 -8.07 -22.01
N PRO A 271 -8.02 -8.71 -23.17
CA PRO A 271 -6.70 -8.83 -23.77
C PRO A 271 -6.07 -7.46 -24.04
N THR A 272 -4.80 -7.29 -23.64
CA THR A 272 -4.04 -6.09 -23.98
C THR A 272 -3.50 -6.16 -25.41
N LYS A 273 -3.37 -4.99 -26.04
CA LYS A 273 -2.74 -4.85 -27.37
C LYS A 273 -1.26 -4.48 -27.23
N PRO A 274 -0.35 -5.07 -28.02
CA PRO A 274 1.03 -4.62 -28.06
C PRO A 274 1.11 -3.27 -28.79
N VAL A 275 1.86 -2.32 -28.21
CA VAL A 275 2.21 -1.04 -28.84
C VAL A 275 3.71 -0.82 -28.58
N GLY A 276 4.54 -1.15 -29.57
CA GLY A 276 5.98 -1.23 -29.40
C GLY A 276 6.37 -2.22 -28.29
N ARG A 277 7.09 -1.74 -27.27
CA ARG A 277 7.49 -2.54 -26.09
C ARG A 277 6.44 -2.54 -24.97
N LYS A 278 5.31 -1.85 -25.14
CA LYS A 278 4.27 -1.71 -24.11
C LYS A 278 3.08 -2.61 -24.40
N ARG A 279 2.37 -3.03 -23.35
CA ARG A 279 1.03 -3.62 -23.44
C ARG A 279 0.04 -2.56 -23.02
N VAL A 280 -0.90 -2.24 -23.90
CA VAL A 280 -1.90 -1.18 -23.69
C VAL A 280 -3.27 -1.81 -23.58
N PHE A 281 -4.09 -1.28 -22.66
CA PHE A 281 -5.46 -1.73 -22.48
C PHE A 281 -6.29 -1.56 -23.77
N ASN A 282 -7.01 -2.59 -24.17
CA ASN A 282 -7.81 -2.55 -25.40
C ASN A 282 -9.24 -2.07 -25.11
N VAL A 283 -9.47 -0.77 -25.29
CA VAL A 283 -10.78 -0.15 -25.05
C VAL A 283 -11.86 -0.69 -25.99
N GLU A 284 -11.52 -1.02 -27.24
CA GLU A 284 -12.49 -1.52 -28.22
C GLU A 284 -12.98 -2.94 -27.85
N GLU A 285 -12.06 -3.76 -27.36
CA GLU A 285 -12.40 -5.10 -26.85
C GLU A 285 -13.21 -5.00 -25.54
N LEU A 286 -12.90 -4.03 -24.66
CA LEU A 286 -13.73 -3.76 -23.49
C LEU A 286 -15.16 -3.38 -23.90
N ARG A 287 -15.34 -2.44 -24.84
CA ARG A 287 -16.68 -2.04 -25.33
C ARG A 287 -17.42 -3.24 -25.90
N SER A 288 -16.75 -4.06 -26.70
CA SER A 288 -17.32 -5.26 -27.30
C SER A 288 -17.72 -6.30 -26.26
N ALA A 289 -16.88 -6.53 -25.24
CA ALA A 289 -17.18 -7.43 -24.12
C ALA A 289 -18.39 -6.95 -23.32
N MET A 290 -18.44 -5.65 -22.99
CA MET A 290 -19.58 -5.05 -22.31
C MET A 290 -20.87 -5.18 -23.13
N ALA A 291 -20.84 -4.91 -24.44
CA ALA A 291 -22.01 -5.05 -25.30
C ALA A 291 -22.54 -6.50 -25.35
N ARG A 292 -21.64 -7.50 -25.37
CA ARG A 292 -22.01 -8.92 -25.28
C ARG A 292 -22.63 -9.28 -23.93
N ASP A 293 -22.06 -8.78 -22.84
CA ASP A 293 -22.60 -9.06 -21.50
C ASP A 293 -23.97 -8.37 -21.30
N ILE A 294 -24.16 -7.14 -21.81
CA ILE A 294 -25.47 -6.45 -21.83
C ILE A 294 -26.50 -7.23 -22.64
N SER A 295 -26.16 -7.71 -23.85
CA SER A 295 -27.09 -8.47 -24.68
C SER A 295 -27.45 -9.83 -24.07
N ALA A 296 -26.58 -10.38 -23.22
CA ALA A 296 -26.84 -11.59 -22.42
C ALA A 296 -27.63 -11.32 -21.13
N GLY A 297 -28.07 -10.08 -20.87
CA GLY A 297 -28.85 -9.70 -19.68
C GLY A 297 -28.02 -9.54 -18.40
N LEU A 298 -26.69 -9.52 -18.54
CA LEU A 298 -25.74 -9.20 -17.47
C LEU A 298 -25.57 -7.68 -17.36
N ILE A 299 -25.01 -7.26 -16.23
CA ILE A 299 -24.92 -5.86 -15.83
C ILE A 299 -23.44 -5.50 -15.63
N PRO A 300 -22.82 -4.82 -16.61
CA PRO A 300 -21.48 -4.30 -16.45
C PRO A 300 -21.38 -3.35 -15.25
N LEU A 301 -20.44 -3.61 -14.34
CA LEU A 301 -20.14 -2.72 -13.23
C LEU A 301 -19.21 -1.60 -13.72
N VAL A 302 -19.80 -0.59 -14.33
CA VAL A 302 -19.12 0.65 -14.72
C VAL A 302 -19.45 1.71 -13.68
N GLY A 303 -18.42 2.32 -13.10
CA GLY A 303 -18.59 3.61 -12.42
C GLY A 303 -19.04 4.66 -13.44
N GLU A 304 -19.84 5.63 -13.02
CA GLU A 304 -20.13 6.82 -13.83
C GLU A 304 -18.81 7.56 -14.08
N ASN A 305 -18.18 7.31 -15.22
CA ASN A 305 -16.90 7.91 -15.58
C ASN A 305 -17.09 9.22 -16.37
N CYS A 306 -18.29 9.80 -16.33
CA CYS A 306 -18.70 10.95 -17.14
C CYS A 306 -17.76 12.15 -16.98
N GLN A 307 -17.20 12.35 -15.78
CA GLN A 307 -16.21 13.41 -15.52
C GLN A 307 -14.87 13.14 -16.20
N THR A 308 -14.34 11.93 -16.10
CA THR A 308 -13.06 11.54 -16.74
C THR A 308 -13.21 11.45 -18.26
N GLU A 309 -14.36 10.98 -18.76
CA GLU A 309 -14.66 11.00 -20.20
C GLU A 309 -14.82 12.42 -20.72
N SER A 310 -15.52 13.30 -19.99
CA SER A 310 -15.62 14.72 -20.33
C SER A 310 -14.23 15.37 -20.37
N LEU A 311 -13.39 15.12 -19.36
CA LEU A 311 -12.02 15.61 -19.32
C LEU A 311 -11.18 15.04 -20.47
N TYR A 312 -11.25 13.74 -20.75
CA TYR A 312 -10.58 13.10 -21.88
C TYR A 312 -11.00 13.73 -23.21
N HIS A 313 -12.29 13.94 -23.44
CA HIS A 313 -12.80 14.58 -24.64
C HIS A 313 -12.51 16.08 -24.72
N GLN A 314 -12.35 16.75 -23.58
CA GLN A 314 -11.85 18.14 -23.53
C GLN A 314 -10.37 18.16 -23.92
N LEU A 315 -9.53 17.35 -23.29
CA LEU A 315 -8.09 17.25 -23.60
C LEU A 315 -7.85 16.87 -25.07
N LEU A 316 -8.61 15.91 -25.61
CA LEU A 316 -8.52 15.51 -27.02
C LEU A 316 -8.97 16.61 -27.98
N ARG A 317 -10.08 17.31 -27.68
CA ARG A 317 -10.58 18.40 -28.55
C ARG A 317 -9.68 19.63 -28.50
N ASP A 318 -9.08 19.86 -27.34
CA ASP A 318 -8.26 21.03 -27.13
C ASP A 318 -6.92 20.92 -27.87
N GLY A 319 -6.37 19.71 -28.00
CA GLY A 319 -5.14 19.45 -28.76
C GLY A 319 -3.89 20.18 -28.23
N ARG A 320 -4.03 20.94 -27.15
CA ARG A 320 -2.98 21.70 -26.50
C ARG A 320 -2.22 20.82 -25.51
N ILE A 321 -0.93 21.08 -25.38
CA ILE A 321 -0.12 20.55 -24.29
C ILE A 321 -0.49 21.34 -23.04
N PHE A 322 -1.02 20.66 -22.03
CA PHE A 322 -1.39 21.30 -20.77
C PHE A 322 -0.16 21.37 -19.88
N MET A 323 0.14 22.57 -19.41
CA MET A 323 1.26 22.83 -18.53
C MET A 323 0.74 23.03 -17.12
N SER A 324 1.20 22.18 -16.20
CA SER A 324 0.92 22.35 -14.78
C SER A 324 2.21 22.80 -14.09
N PRO A 325 2.26 24.05 -13.60
CA PRO A 325 3.39 24.50 -12.78
C PRO A 325 3.34 23.78 -11.43
N GLY A 326 4.50 23.33 -10.97
CA GLY A 326 4.68 22.77 -9.64
C GLY A 326 5.92 23.36 -8.99
N SER A 327 5.92 23.40 -7.67
CA SER A 327 7.08 23.77 -6.87
C SER A 327 7.31 22.71 -5.79
N VAL A 328 8.58 22.42 -5.53
CA VAL A 328 9.00 21.73 -4.32
C VAL A 328 9.77 22.75 -3.48
N THR A 329 9.18 23.14 -2.36
CA THR A 329 9.84 23.93 -1.31
C THR A 329 10.59 22.99 -0.38
N ASN A 330 11.91 23.20 -0.24
CA ASN A 330 12.70 22.42 0.71
C ASN A 330 12.46 22.97 2.13
N ALA A 331 12.04 22.12 3.07
CA ALA A 331 11.63 22.54 4.42
C ALA A 331 12.77 23.18 5.24
N SER A 332 14.03 22.98 4.84
CA SER A 332 15.21 23.51 5.53
C SER A 332 15.79 24.79 4.90
N ASP A 333 15.32 25.22 3.73
CA ASP A 333 15.89 26.36 2.99
C ASP A 333 14.82 26.99 2.08
N THR A 334 14.09 27.97 2.61
CA THR A 334 12.99 28.66 1.91
C THR A 334 13.44 29.42 0.65
N GLU A 335 14.74 29.66 0.48
CA GLU A 335 15.29 30.36 -0.69
C GLU A 335 15.54 29.42 -1.89
N LYS A 336 15.55 28.10 -1.70
CA LYS A 336 15.74 27.11 -2.80
C LYS A 336 14.46 26.34 -3.09
N SER A 337 13.49 27.04 -3.68
CA SER A 337 12.32 26.40 -4.28
C SER A 337 12.67 25.88 -5.66
N MET A 338 12.52 24.57 -5.89
CA MET A 338 12.65 24.00 -7.23
C MET A 338 11.31 24.08 -7.94
N TYR A 339 11.25 24.85 -9.02
CA TYR A 339 10.07 24.96 -9.87
C TYR A 339 10.21 24.01 -11.06
N PHE A 340 9.14 23.28 -11.37
CA PHE A 340 9.10 22.40 -12.53
C PHE A 340 7.76 22.56 -13.24
N LEU A 341 7.78 22.36 -14.55
CA LEU A 341 6.59 22.33 -15.39
C LEU A 341 6.29 20.88 -15.76
N ARG A 342 5.12 20.38 -15.37
CA ARG A 342 4.64 19.07 -15.82
C ARG A 342 3.86 19.25 -17.11
N PHE A 343 4.18 18.43 -18.10
CA PHE A 343 3.42 18.35 -19.35
C PHE A 343 2.38 17.23 -19.22
N VAL A 344 1.10 17.59 -19.32
CA VAL A 344 0.02 16.63 -19.50
C VAL A 344 -0.30 16.59 -20.99
N ALA A 345 0.10 15.48 -21.60
CA ALA A 345 0.02 15.27 -23.03
C ALA A 345 -1.10 14.27 -23.38
N SER A 346 -1.71 14.47 -24.55
CA SER A 346 -2.66 13.53 -25.13
C SER A 346 -1.92 12.25 -25.58
N PRO A 347 -2.58 11.08 -25.64
CA PRO A 347 -2.00 9.88 -26.25
C PRO A 347 -1.60 10.04 -27.72
N LEU A 348 -2.05 11.12 -28.38
CA LEU A 348 -1.71 11.48 -29.76
C LEU A 348 -0.51 12.46 -29.85
N THR A 349 -0.06 13.01 -28.71
CA THR A 349 1.06 13.97 -28.68
C THR A 349 2.35 13.27 -29.09
N THR A 350 3.02 13.82 -30.11
CA THR A 350 4.29 13.31 -30.62
C THR A 350 5.49 13.96 -29.92
N ILE A 351 6.70 13.50 -30.20
CA ILE A 351 7.92 14.10 -29.62
C ILE A 351 8.15 15.51 -30.16
N GLU A 352 7.78 15.74 -31.43
CA GLU A 352 7.87 17.04 -32.10
C GLU A 352 6.95 18.08 -31.43
N ASP A 353 5.75 17.67 -30.98
CA ASP A 353 4.84 18.55 -30.24
C ASP A 353 5.46 19.01 -28.91
N VAL A 354 6.14 18.10 -28.20
CA VAL A 354 6.82 18.39 -26.93
C VAL A 354 8.03 19.31 -27.15
N GLU A 355 8.83 19.05 -28.19
CA GLU A 355 9.97 19.89 -28.56
C GLU A 355 9.52 21.30 -28.97
N PHE A 356 8.41 21.41 -29.71
CA PHE A 356 7.82 22.69 -30.06
C PHE A 356 7.37 23.47 -28.82
N ALA A 357 6.67 22.82 -27.89
CA ALA A 357 6.27 23.46 -26.63
C ALA A 357 7.47 23.90 -25.79
N TYR A 358 8.51 23.07 -25.69
CA TYR A 358 9.76 23.43 -25.02
C TYR A 358 10.40 24.68 -25.65
N LYS A 359 10.49 24.71 -26.99
CA LYS A 359 11.07 25.86 -27.72
C LYS A 359 10.29 27.15 -27.47
N VAL A 360 8.96 27.12 -27.55
CA VAL A 360 8.11 28.29 -27.28
C VAL A 360 8.33 28.80 -25.85
N LEU A 361 8.51 27.91 -24.87
CA LEU A 361 8.77 28.29 -23.49
C LEU A 361 10.14 28.95 -23.31
N THR A 362 11.20 28.35 -23.87
CA THR A 362 12.54 28.92 -23.83
C THR A 362 12.56 30.30 -24.48
N GLU A 363 11.95 30.44 -25.66
CA GLU A 363 11.83 31.74 -26.34
C GLU A 363 11.01 32.77 -25.53
N THR A 364 9.96 32.33 -24.83
CA THR A 364 9.13 33.22 -24.00
C THR A 364 9.90 33.68 -22.77
N VAL A 365 10.66 32.78 -22.12
CA VAL A 365 11.52 33.10 -20.98
C VAL A 365 12.64 34.04 -21.41
N GLU A 366 13.28 33.80 -22.56
CA GLU A 366 14.33 34.67 -23.11
C GLU A 366 13.83 36.06 -23.49
N ARG A 367 12.56 36.19 -23.89
CA ARG A 367 11.93 37.48 -24.26
C ARG A 367 11.33 38.23 -23.09
N SER A 368 10.97 37.55 -22.01
CA SER A 368 10.60 38.21 -20.77
C SER A 368 11.87 38.71 -20.07
N GLU A 369 11.95 39.98 -19.72
CA GLU A 369 13.05 40.56 -18.92
C GLU A 369 13.07 40.03 -17.47
N TYR A 370 13.06 38.71 -17.28
CA TYR A 370 13.44 38.08 -16.03
C TYR A 370 14.91 37.71 -16.12
N THR A 371 15.73 38.51 -15.45
CA THR A 371 17.16 38.30 -15.23
C THR A 371 17.44 36.82 -14.93
N SER A 372 18.14 36.16 -15.84
CA SER A 372 18.63 34.79 -15.68
C SER A 372 19.51 34.70 -14.43
N LEU A 373 19.00 34.10 -13.36
CA LEU A 373 19.77 33.88 -12.13
C LEU A 373 20.70 32.66 -12.18
N ASN A 374 20.95 32.04 -13.36
CA ASN A 374 21.76 30.81 -13.41
C ASN A 374 22.51 30.57 -14.73
N THR A 375 23.20 31.57 -15.27
CA THR A 375 24.18 31.39 -16.37
C THR A 375 25.63 31.60 -15.95
N ALA A 376 25.93 31.68 -14.65
CA ALA A 376 27.29 31.79 -14.15
C ALA A 376 27.62 30.65 -13.18
N LYS A 377 27.88 29.42 -13.70
CA LYS A 377 28.74 28.38 -13.07
C LYS A 377 28.80 27.02 -13.79
N ILE A 378 28.60 26.95 -15.11
CA ILE A 378 28.93 25.74 -15.88
C ILE A 378 29.92 26.12 -16.98
N GLU A 379 31.03 26.71 -16.57
CA GLU A 379 32.29 26.61 -17.31
C GLU A 379 33.34 26.10 -16.32
N GLU A 380 34.15 25.17 -16.81
CA GLU A 380 35.31 24.55 -16.16
C GLU A 380 35.03 23.42 -15.15
N ARG A 381 34.97 22.18 -15.67
CA ARG A 381 36.06 21.20 -15.45
C ARG A 381 35.93 19.96 -16.37
N ASN A 382 36.79 19.96 -17.40
CA ASN A 382 37.61 18.87 -17.95
C ASN A 382 36.96 17.48 -18.15
N VAL A 383 36.75 17.04 -19.39
CA VAL A 383 37.75 16.31 -20.23
C VAL A 383 38.24 15.01 -19.56
N LEU A 384 37.46 13.94 -19.70
CA LEU A 384 37.78 12.68 -20.40
C LEU A 384 36.57 11.74 -20.41
#